data_AF-S6FFM1-F1
#
_entry.id   AF-S6FFM1-F1
#
_cell.length_a   1.000
_cell.length_b   1.000
_cell.length_c   1.000
_cell.angle_alpha   90.00
_cell.angle_beta   90.00
_cell.angle_gamma   90.00
#
_symmetry.space_group_name_H-M   'P 1'
#
loop_
_entity.id
_entity.type
_entity.pdbx_description
1 polymer ?
#
loop_
_entity_poly.entity_id
_entity_poly.type
_entity_poly.pdbx_seq_one_letter_code
_entity_poly.pdbx_strand_id
1 'polypeptide(L)'
;MLEDLYPQAVEAGISSTDFWAMTFDEIMVQVEANKKRHENELKEKAMFDYTQQRLGIYAFNDPKNFPKYEDAYPFLNQLKEEVEQAVSEEEEKKQAMLTDQEIMRQNAMLIQETRKRKSQKTN
;
A
#
# COMPACT_ATOMS: atom_id res chain seq x y z
N MET A 1 -40.51 2.80 -5.11
CA MET A 1 -39.38 2.70 -6.09
C MET A 1 -38.04 2.72 -5.35
N LEU A 2 -37.59 3.86 -4.79
CA LEU A 2 -36.36 3.91 -3.97
C LEU A 2 -36.56 3.30 -2.57
N GLU A 3 -37.71 3.54 -1.93
CA GLU A 3 -38.03 2.98 -0.60
C GLU A 3 -38.01 1.44 -0.59
N ASP A 4 -38.42 0.81 -1.70
CA ASP A 4 -38.42 -0.66 -1.85
C ASP A 4 -37.00 -1.23 -1.99
N LEU A 5 -36.04 -0.43 -2.46
CA LEU A 5 -34.63 -0.80 -2.62
C LEU A 5 -33.83 -0.62 -1.33
N TYR A 6 -34.33 0.17 -0.38
CA TYR A 6 -33.63 0.50 0.86
C TYR A 6 -33.13 -0.74 1.63
N PRO A 7 -33.97 -1.78 1.88
CA PRO A 7 -33.51 -2.96 2.62
C PRO A 7 -32.35 -3.68 1.90
N GLN A 8 -32.45 -3.83 0.58
CA GLN A 8 -31.45 -4.54 -0.22
C GLN A 8 -30.14 -3.77 -0.35
N ALA A 9 -30.22 -2.44 -0.45
CA ALA A 9 -29.06 -1.56 -0.50
C ALA A 9 -28.29 -1.59 0.83
N VAL A 10 -28.99 -1.52 1.95
CA VAL A 10 -28.38 -1.61 3.28
C VAL A 10 -27.76 -2.99 3.51
N GLU A 11 -28.44 -4.07 3.13
CA GLU A 11 -27.89 -5.43 3.17
C GLU A 11 -26.63 -5.56 2.30
N ALA A 12 -26.61 -4.92 1.14
CA ALA A 12 -25.43 -4.84 0.27
C ALA A 12 -24.32 -3.93 0.81
N GLY A 13 -24.45 -3.38 2.03
CA GLY A 13 -23.40 -2.63 2.70
C GLY A 13 -23.38 -1.13 2.42
N ILE A 14 -24.49 -0.56 1.94
CA ILE A 14 -24.68 0.90 1.87
C ILE A 14 -25.14 1.40 3.25
N SER A 15 -24.53 2.48 3.75
CA SER A 15 -24.97 3.09 5.01
C SER A 15 -26.40 3.59 4.89
N SER A 16 -27.21 3.38 5.94
CA SER A 16 -28.58 3.89 6.02
C SER A 16 -28.65 5.41 5.92
N THR A 17 -27.61 6.12 6.35
CA THR A 17 -27.50 7.58 6.24
C THR A 17 -27.28 8.01 4.79
N ASP A 18 -26.44 7.27 4.07
CA ASP A 18 -25.94 7.68 2.76
C ASP A 18 -26.93 7.31 1.66
N PHE A 19 -27.72 6.25 1.87
CA PHE A 19 -28.75 5.81 0.94
C PHE A 19 -29.69 6.94 0.50
N TRP A 20 -30.19 7.74 1.45
CA TRP A 20 -31.15 8.81 1.16
C TRP A 20 -30.53 10.01 0.45
N ALA A 21 -29.20 10.13 0.49
CA ALA A 21 -28.44 11.19 -0.17
C ALA A 21 -27.98 10.78 -1.59
N MET A 22 -28.06 9.49 -1.93
CA MET A 22 -27.62 8.96 -3.23
C MET A 22 -28.76 8.88 -4.24
N THR A 23 -28.41 9.06 -5.50
CA THR A 23 -29.28 8.79 -6.65
C THR A 23 -29.39 7.28 -6.90
N PHE A 24 -30.40 6.86 -7.66
CA PHE A 24 -30.57 5.45 -8.03
C PHE A 24 -29.33 4.86 -8.72
N ASP A 25 -28.72 5.62 -9.64
CA ASP A 25 -27.52 5.16 -10.36
C ASP A 25 -26.33 4.98 -9.42
N GLU A 26 -26.12 5.91 -8.48
CA GLU A 26 -25.08 5.80 -7.46
C GLU A 26 -25.30 4.59 -6.54
N ILE A 27 -26.54 4.35 -6.13
CA ILE A 27 -26.90 3.17 -5.33
C ILE A 27 -26.57 1.89 -6.11
N MET A 28 -26.94 1.80 -7.39
CA MET A 28 -26.67 0.60 -8.20
C MET A 28 -25.18 0.33 -8.38
N VAL A 29 -24.39 1.37 -8.68
CA VAL A 29 -22.93 1.27 -8.79
C VAL A 29 -22.31 0.83 -7.46
N GLN A 30 -22.76 1.41 -6.35
CA GLN A 30 -22.24 1.07 -5.03
C GLN A 30 -22.60 -0.36 -4.60
N VAL A 31 -23.82 -0.82 -4.91
CA VAL A 31 -24.24 -2.21 -4.68
C VAL A 31 -23.37 -3.18 -5.48
N GLU A 32 -23.12 -2.90 -6.76
CA GLU A 32 -22.27 -3.76 -7.61
C GLU A 32 -20.83 -3.80 -7.10
N ALA A 33 -20.27 -2.65 -6.73
CA ALA A 33 -18.92 -2.56 -6.15
C ALA A 33 -18.80 -3.37 -4.85
N ASN A 34 -19.78 -3.23 -3.95
CA ASN A 34 -19.79 -3.97 -2.69
C ASN A 34 -19.95 -5.47 -2.90
N LYS A 35 -20.83 -5.91 -3.82
CA LYS A 35 -20.97 -7.33 -4.18
C LYS A 35 -19.67 -7.90 -4.73
N LYS A 36 -19.02 -7.20 -5.66
CA LYS A 36 -17.74 -7.61 -6.24
C LYS A 36 -16.64 -7.71 -5.19
N ARG A 37 -16.58 -6.75 -4.25
CA ARG A 37 -15.64 -6.80 -3.12
C ARG A 37 -15.89 -8.03 -2.27
N HIS A 38 -17.15 -8.31 -1.91
CA HIS A 38 -17.51 -9.48 -1.11
C HIS A 38 -17.19 -10.80 -1.83
N GLU A 39 -17.48 -10.90 -3.13
CA GLU A 39 -17.10 -12.07 -3.94
C GLU A 39 -15.60 -12.29 -3.97
N ASN A 40 -14.80 -11.23 -4.09
CA ASN A 40 -13.35 -11.32 -4.05
C ASN A 40 -12.86 -11.79 -2.69
N GLU A 41 -13.38 -11.23 -1.59
CA GLU A 41 -13.08 -11.67 -0.22
C GLU A 41 -13.38 -13.17 -0.01
N LEU A 42 -14.52 -13.65 -0.51
CA LEU A 42 -14.88 -15.06 -0.44
C LEU A 42 -13.95 -15.95 -1.27
N LYS A 43 -13.59 -15.52 -2.49
CA LYS A 43 -12.63 -16.23 -3.35
C LYS A 43 -11.25 -16.30 -2.70
N GLU A 44 -10.78 -15.18 -2.16
CA GLU A 44 -9.52 -15.09 -1.43
C GLU A 44 -9.54 -16.04 -0.23
N LYS A 45 -10.57 -15.98 0.61
CA LYS A 45 -10.72 -16.88 1.77
C LYS A 45 -10.71 -18.35 1.36
N ALA A 46 -11.48 -18.73 0.32
CA ALA A 46 -11.51 -20.10 -0.17
C ALA A 46 -10.13 -20.55 -0.69
N MET A 47 -9.41 -19.67 -1.40
CA MET A 47 -8.05 -19.94 -1.87
C MET A 47 -7.07 -20.10 -0.71
N PHE A 48 -7.15 -19.25 0.32
CA PHE A 48 -6.34 -19.33 1.53
C PHE A 48 -6.61 -20.65 2.27
N ASP A 49 -7.87 -20.99 2.55
CA ASP A 49 -8.24 -22.21 3.25
C ASP A 49 -7.77 -23.47 2.51
N TYR A 50 -7.98 -23.52 1.19
CA TYR A 50 -7.50 -24.61 0.34
C TYR A 50 -5.97 -24.74 0.39
N THR A 51 -5.27 -23.61 0.26
CA THR A 51 -3.81 -23.58 0.28
C THR A 51 -3.27 -24.02 1.64
N GLN A 52 -3.86 -23.55 2.74
CA GLN A 52 -3.49 -23.96 4.09
C GLN A 52 -3.67 -25.46 4.31
N GLN A 53 -4.79 -26.04 3.86
CA GLN A 53 -4.99 -27.49 3.93
C GLN A 53 -3.94 -28.25 3.13
N ARG A 54 -3.64 -27.79 1.91
CA ARG A 54 -2.59 -28.36 1.06
C ARG A 54 -1.23 -28.30 1.75
N LEU A 55 -0.87 -27.16 2.35
CA LEU A 55 0.37 -27.00 3.13
C LEU A 55 0.39 -27.93 4.35
N GLY A 56 -0.73 -28.11 5.03
CA GLY A 56 -0.86 -29.06 6.14
C GLY A 56 -0.54 -30.50 5.69
N ILE A 57 -1.09 -30.93 4.54
CA ILE A 57 -0.81 -32.25 3.97
C ILE A 57 0.70 -32.43 3.74
N TYR A 58 1.38 -31.44 3.14
CA TYR A 58 2.83 -31.49 2.96
C TYR A 58 3.58 -31.53 4.30
N ALA A 59 3.20 -30.69 5.27
CA ALA A 59 3.87 -30.64 6.56
C ALA A 59 3.85 -31.98 7.31
N PHE A 60 2.74 -32.73 7.24
CA PHE A 60 2.61 -34.01 7.93
C PHE A 60 3.14 -35.21 7.12
N ASN A 61 2.92 -35.23 5.80
CA ASN A 61 3.21 -36.41 4.98
C ASN A 61 4.54 -36.34 4.23
N ASP A 62 4.94 -35.15 3.76
CA ASP A 62 6.16 -34.96 2.97
C ASP A 62 6.78 -33.56 3.19
N PRO A 63 7.39 -33.34 4.36
CA PRO A 63 7.97 -32.04 4.70
C PRO A 63 9.18 -31.69 3.84
N LYS A 64 9.79 -32.67 3.14
CA LYS A 64 10.95 -32.42 2.27
C LYS A 64 10.55 -31.67 1.00
N ASN A 65 9.33 -31.92 0.50
CA ASN A 65 8.77 -31.26 -0.68
C ASN A 65 7.79 -30.14 -0.31
N PHE A 66 7.93 -29.55 0.88
CA PHE A 66 7.10 -28.43 1.29
C PHE A 66 7.28 -27.25 0.32
N PRO A 67 6.21 -26.74 -0.29
CA PRO A 67 6.32 -25.65 -1.27
C PRO A 67 6.73 -24.35 -0.57
N LYS A 68 7.42 -23.49 -1.30
CA LYS A 68 7.78 -22.16 -0.78
C LYS A 68 6.53 -21.30 -0.63
N TYR A 69 6.59 -20.30 0.24
CA TYR A 69 5.45 -19.42 0.49
C TYR A 69 5.06 -18.61 -0.74
N GLU A 70 6.03 -18.21 -1.56
CA GLU A 70 5.82 -17.47 -2.80
C GLU A 70 5.07 -18.29 -3.86
N ASP A 71 5.29 -19.61 -3.86
CA ASP A 71 4.57 -20.55 -4.75
C ASP A 71 3.16 -20.88 -4.20
N ALA A 72 3.02 -20.89 -2.88
CA ALA A 72 1.74 -21.12 -2.21
C ALA A 72 0.82 -19.88 -2.28
N TYR A 73 1.40 -18.68 -2.24
CA TYR A 73 0.71 -17.40 -2.18
C TYR A 73 1.27 -16.44 -3.25
N PRO A 74 0.75 -16.51 -4.48
CA PRO A 74 1.29 -15.73 -5.61
C PRO A 74 1.31 -14.22 -5.40
N PHE A 75 0.41 -13.67 -4.57
CA PHE A 75 0.36 -12.24 -4.27
C PHE A 75 1.60 -11.74 -3.49
N LEU A 76 2.35 -12.63 -2.82
CA LEU A 76 3.59 -12.25 -2.13
C LEU A 76 4.67 -11.76 -3.09
N ASN A 77 4.66 -12.21 -4.36
CA ASN A 77 5.60 -11.72 -5.37
C ASN A 77 5.36 -10.25 -5.70
N GLN A 78 4.09 -9.84 -5.78
CA GLN A 78 3.71 -8.45 -6.04
C GLN A 78 4.11 -7.54 -4.88
N LEU A 79 3.88 -7.99 -3.63
CA LEU A 79 4.30 -7.27 -2.43
C LEU A 79 5.82 -7.10 -2.36
N LYS A 80 6.58 -8.10 -2.82
CA LYS A 80 8.05 -8.03 -2.83
C LYS A 80 8.55 -6.92 -3.76
N GLU A 81 7.97 -6.81 -4.95
CA GLU A 81 8.30 -5.74 -5.90
C GLU A 81 7.97 -4.36 -5.35
N GLU A 82 6.80 -4.21 -4.72
CA GLU A 82 6.39 -2.94 -4.08
C GLU A 82 7.33 -2.53 -2.93
N VAL A 83 7.75 -3.50 -2.11
CA VAL A 83 8.69 -3.24 -1.00
C VAL A 83 10.07 -2.87 -1.53
N GLU A 84 10.59 -3.56 -2.54
CA GLU A 84 11.88 -3.23 -3.15
C GLU A 84 11.88 -1.84 -3.77
N GLN A 85 10.79 -1.44 -4.42
CA GLN A 85 10.61 -0.08 -4.94
C GLN A 85 10.57 0.96 -3.83
N ALA A 86 9.78 0.73 -2.77
CA ALA A 86 9.68 1.66 -1.65
C ALA A 86 11.02 1.87 -0.93
N VAL A 87 11.81 0.80 -0.74
CA VAL A 87 13.15 0.88 -0.15
C VAL A 87 14.10 1.68 -1.05
N SER A 88 14.07 1.42 -2.36
CA SER A 88 14.87 2.18 -3.34
C SER A 88 14.56 3.68 -3.28
N GLU A 89 13.29 4.05 -3.26
CA GLU A 89 12.87 5.47 -3.17
C GLU A 89 13.32 6.14 -1.87
N GLU A 90 13.31 5.41 -0.75
CA GLU A 90 13.74 5.94 0.55
C GLU A 90 15.27 6.14 0.59
N GLU A 91 16.02 5.22 0.01
CA GLU A 91 17.48 5.33 -0.13
C GLU A 91 17.87 6.51 -1.03
N GLU A 92 17.19 6.71 -2.16
CA GLU A 92 17.40 7.87 -3.04
C GLU A 92 17.16 9.20 -2.34
N LYS A 93 16.05 9.31 -1.58
CA LYS A 93 15.75 10.52 -0.78
C LYS A 93 16.83 10.80 0.25
N LYS A 94 17.35 9.76 0.90
CA LYS A 94 18.42 9.90 1.91
C LYS A 94 19.72 10.38 1.27
N GLN A 95 20.08 9.85 0.10
CA GLN A 95 21.26 10.30 -0.64
C GLN A 95 21.14 11.76 -1.11
N ALA A 96 19.96 12.16 -1.61
CA ALA A 96 19.69 13.54 -1.98
C ALA A 96 19.84 14.49 -0.78
N MET A 97 19.29 14.12 0.38
CA MET A 97 19.41 14.91 1.61
C MET A 97 20.87 15.06 2.08
N LEU A 98 21.67 13.99 2.00
CA LEU A 98 23.10 14.05 2.34
C LEU A 98 23.87 14.98 1.40
N THR A 99 23.58 14.89 0.11
CA THR A 99 24.19 15.74 -0.92
C THR A 99 23.86 17.22 -0.68
N ASP A 100 22.59 17.52 -0.39
CA ASP A 100 22.15 18.89 -0.06
C ASP A 100 22.85 19.40 1.20
N GLN A 101 23.00 18.56 2.23
CA GLN A 101 23.69 18.91 3.46
C GLN A 101 25.18 19.25 3.20
N GLU A 102 25.85 18.51 2.32
CA GLU A 102 27.23 18.78 1.92
C GLU A 102 27.37 20.11 1.17
N ILE A 103 26.47 20.38 0.23
CA ILE A 103 26.43 21.65 -0.52
C ILE A 103 26.22 22.82 0.43
N MET A 104 25.27 22.72 1.36
CA MET A 104 25.02 23.73 2.38
C MET A 104 26.26 23.99 3.24
N ARG A 105 26.96 22.93 3.64
CA ARG A 105 28.19 23.03 4.44
C ARG A 105 29.29 23.76 3.66
N GLN A 106 29.51 23.41 2.40
CA GLN A 106 30.50 24.09 1.54
C GLN A 106 30.18 25.57 1.37
N ASN A 107 28.92 25.90 1.08
CA ASN A 107 28.47 27.29 0.94
C ASN A 107 28.66 28.08 2.24
N ALA A 108 28.37 27.48 3.39
CA ALA A 108 28.61 28.11 4.70
C ALA A 108 30.10 28.41 4.94
N MET A 109 31.01 27.50 4.56
CA MET A 109 32.45 27.73 4.66
C MET A 109 32.91 28.91 3.79
N LEU A 110 32.48 28.95 2.53
CA LEU A 110 32.80 30.05 1.60
C LEU A 110 32.31 31.41 2.13
N ILE A 111 31.10 31.45 2.71
CA ILE A 111 30.57 32.66 3.35
C ILE A 111 31.43 33.07 4.56
N GLN A 112 31.87 32.13 5.39
CA GLN A 112 32.75 32.45 6.52
C GLN A 112 34.10 32.99 6.06
N GLU A 113 34.72 32.40 5.03
CA GLU A 113 35.99 32.86 4.50
C GLU A 113 35.91 34.26 3.87
N THR A 114 34.85 34.55 3.12
CA THR A 114 34.65 35.88 2.53
C THR A 114 34.42 36.94 3.60
N ARG A 115 33.68 36.61 4.68
CA ARG A 115 33.51 37.49 5.85
C ARG A 115 34.84 37.76 6.56
N LYS A 116 35.67 36.74 6.79
CA LYS A 116 37.03 36.90 7.38
C LYS A 116 37.93 37.79 6.52
N ARG A 117 37.94 37.58 5.20
CA ARG A 117 38.69 38.42 4.25
C ARG A 117 38.24 39.88 4.26
N LYS A 118 36.95 40.14 4.43
CA LYS A 118 36.39 41.50 4.49
C LYS A 118 36.76 42.21 5.80
N SER A 119 36.76 41.53 6.94
CA SER A 119 37.15 42.16 8.22
C SER A 119 38.64 42.49 8.27
N GLN A 120 39.51 41.66 7.66
CA GLN A 120 40.96 41.93 7.59
C GLN A 120 41.32 43.12 6.70
N LYS A 121 40.49 43.49 5.71
CA LYS A 121 40.71 44.66 4.85
C LYS A 121 40.24 46.00 5.47
N THR A 122 39.59 45.97 6.63
CA THR A 122 39.01 47.17 7.27
C THR A 122 39.80 47.62 8.52
N ASN A 123 40.94 46.97 8.81
CA ASN A 123 41.97 47.44 9.74
C ASN A 123 43.19 47.90 8.93
#